data_AF-A0A430B9Y1-F1
#
_entry.id   AF-A0A430B9Y1-F1
#
_cell.length_a   1.000
_cell.length_b   1.000
_cell.length_c   1.000
_cell.angle_alpha   90.00
_cell.angle_beta   90.00
_cell.angle_gamma   90.00
#
_symmetry.space_group_name_H-M   'P 1'
#
loop_
_entity.id
_entity.type
_entity.pdbx_description
1 polymer ?
#
loop_
_entity_poly.entity_id
_entity_poly.type
_entity_poly.pdbx_seq_one_letter_code
_entity_poly.pdbx_strand_id
1 'polypeptide(L)'
;MLWFSRDGRRILRVAPWGGYTMSWIYELHMQLLAGETGRQIVGWSGAAMLLLLVSGLAAWWPKGTWRKALAFKRNAAPLRRVRDWHKLTGLASGMLLPVLVATGVLLSLPVVAQALFAPAPLPAPTSEPGPPVRIAQALEAAHRALPDGRLVFVDVPNAPDGAIRVRMRVPGDPQTRFTGSYVWVDRHSGRVLAVRDLRRSGAGAWWMAWVRPLHDGTVGGLSTRILAVLVGLAPAVLFATGLLHWLRRRRASRTS
;
A
#
# COMPACT_ATOMS: atom_id res chain seq x y z
N MET A 1 -16.84 -7.87 -6.74
CA MET A 1 -16.47 -6.94 -7.85
C MET A 1 -17.26 -7.30 -9.09
N LEU A 2 -17.66 -6.28 -9.85
CA LEU A 2 -18.33 -6.41 -11.13
C LEU A 2 -17.41 -5.83 -12.21
N TRP A 3 -17.21 -6.55 -13.30
CA TRP A 3 -16.52 -6.05 -14.48
C TRP A 3 -17.53 -5.86 -15.58
N PHE A 4 -17.59 -4.65 -16.14
CA PHE A 4 -18.49 -4.34 -17.24
C PHE A 4 -17.76 -4.38 -18.58
N SER A 5 -18.50 -4.64 -19.64
CA SER A 5 -18.04 -4.42 -21.01
C SER A 5 -17.68 -2.94 -21.22
N ARG A 6 -16.89 -2.64 -22.25
CA ARG A 6 -16.43 -1.27 -22.52
C ARG A 6 -17.58 -0.27 -22.71
N ASP A 7 -18.72 -0.76 -23.21
CA ASP A 7 -19.97 -0.01 -23.39
C ASP A 7 -20.85 0.01 -22.12
N GLY A 8 -20.45 -0.65 -21.04
CA GLY A 8 -21.19 -0.70 -19.77
C GLY A 8 -22.44 -1.57 -19.77
N ARG A 9 -22.79 -2.20 -20.89
CA ARG A 9 -24.09 -2.87 -21.06
C ARG A 9 -24.15 -4.31 -20.56
N ARG A 10 -23.00 -4.97 -20.41
CA ARG A 10 -22.91 -6.37 -19.98
C ARG A 10 -21.98 -6.51 -18.80
N ILE A 11 -22.37 -7.36 -17.86
CA ILE A 11 -21.48 -7.82 -16.80
C ILE A 11 -20.63 -8.94 -17.40
N LEU A 12 -19.34 -8.68 -17.58
CA LEU A 12 -18.36 -9.65 -18.08
C LEU A 12 -17.93 -10.65 -17.01
N ARG A 13 -17.90 -10.21 -15.74
CA ARG A 13 -17.47 -11.05 -14.62
C ARG A 13 -18.09 -10.55 -13.32
N VAL A 14 -18.42 -11.51 -12.46
CA VAL A 14 -18.71 -11.30 -11.05
C VAL A 14 -17.73 -12.16 -10.27
N ALA A 15 -16.96 -11.56 -9.38
CA ALA A 15 -16.06 -12.29 -8.50
C ALA A 15 -15.97 -11.58 -7.16
N PRO A 16 -16.17 -12.29 -6.04
CA PRO A 16 -15.97 -11.71 -4.72
C PRO A 16 -14.50 -11.34 -4.52
N TRP A 17 -14.25 -10.36 -3.66
CA TRP A 17 -12.89 -10.05 -3.20
C TRP A 17 -12.34 -11.30 -2.47
N GLY A 18 -11.08 -11.66 -2.73
CA GLY A 18 -10.46 -12.90 -2.26
C GLY A 18 -10.65 -14.11 -3.20
N GLY A 19 -11.67 -14.08 -4.08
CA GLY A 19 -12.03 -15.21 -4.93
C GLY A 19 -11.19 -15.43 -6.20
N TYR A 20 -10.15 -14.63 -6.44
CA TYR A 20 -9.26 -14.79 -7.60
C TYR A 20 -7.81 -14.47 -7.26
N THR A 21 -6.88 -14.97 -8.08
CA THR A 21 -5.42 -14.95 -7.79
C THR A 21 -4.90 -13.59 -7.33
N MET A 22 -5.26 -12.49 -8.02
CA MET A 22 -4.75 -11.17 -7.65
C MET A 22 -5.34 -10.64 -6.34
N SER A 23 -6.62 -10.88 -6.05
CA SER A 23 -7.18 -10.50 -4.75
C SER A 23 -6.63 -11.37 -3.62
N TRP A 24 -6.38 -12.65 -3.89
CA TRP A 24 -5.75 -13.56 -2.94
C TRP A 24 -4.31 -13.14 -2.63
N ILE A 25 -3.50 -12.81 -3.65
CA ILE A 25 -2.13 -12.27 -3.45
C ILE A 25 -2.18 -10.98 -2.64
N TYR A 26 -3.15 -10.10 -2.92
CA TYR A 26 -3.32 -8.87 -2.17
C TYR A 26 -3.63 -9.14 -0.69
N GLU A 27 -4.53 -10.09 -0.38
CA GLU A 27 -4.86 -10.46 0.99
C GLU A 27 -3.69 -11.17 1.69
N LEU A 28 -2.94 -12.00 0.99
CA LEU A 28 -1.71 -12.59 1.53
C LEU A 28 -0.71 -11.49 1.87
N HIS A 29 -0.49 -10.53 0.97
CA HIS A 29 0.49 -9.46 1.15
C HIS A 29 0.10 -8.49 2.27
N MET A 30 -1.17 -8.08 2.31
CA MET A 30 -1.65 -7.06 3.26
C MET A 30 -1.95 -7.63 4.65
N GLN A 31 -2.38 -8.89 4.72
CA GLN A 31 -2.96 -9.44 5.95
C GLN A 31 -2.69 -10.93 6.15
N LEU A 32 -1.76 -11.55 5.42
CA LEU A 32 -1.40 -12.97 5.56
C LEU A 32 -2.61 -13.93 5.53
N LEU A 33 -3.69 -13.54 4.84
CA LEU A 33 -4.97 -14.25 4.84
C LEU A 33 -5.63 -14.42 6.23
N ALA A 34 -5.15 -13.68 7.24
CA ALA A 34 -5.57 -13.77 8.65
C ALA A 34 -6.27 -12.50 9.14
N GLY A 35 -6.91 -11.75 8.23
CA GLY A 35 -7.71 -10.57 8.54
C GLY A 35 -6.96 -9.51 9.36
N GLU A 36 -7.62 -8.97 10.38
CA GLU A 36 -7.04 -7.92 11.24
C GLU A 36 -5.72 -8.34 11.87
N THR A 37 -5.65 -9.56 12.43
CA THR A 37 -4.45 -10.07 13.10
C THR A 37 -3.27 -10.12 12.14
N GLY A 38 -3.46 -10.63 10.94
CA GLY A 38 -2.38 -10.67 9.95
C GLY A 38 -1.97 -9.28 9.47
N ARG A 39 -2.89 -8.32 9.38
CA ARG A 39 -2.55 -6.92 9.07
C ARG A 39 -1.66 -6.30 10.16
N GLN A 40 -1.96 -6.56 11.43
CA GLN A 40 -1.13 -6.12 12.56
C GLN A 40 0.28 -6.75 12.50
N ILE A 41 0.36 -8.05 12.23
CA ILE A 41 1.65 -8.76 12.09
C ILE A 41 2.48 -8.15 10.96
N VAL A 42 1.89 -7.93 9.77
CA VAL A 42 2.58 -7.30 8.64
C VAL A 42 3.03 -5.88 8.98
N GLY A 43 2.17 -5.08 9.60
CA GLY A 43 2.47 -3.70 9.99
C GLY A 43 3.66 -3.61 10.96
N TRP A 44 3.62 -4.34 12.06
CA TRP A 44 4.70 -4.34 13.06
C TRP A 44 5.98 -5.01 12.57
N SER A 45 5.87 -6.04 11.72
CA SER A 45 7.04 -6.62 11.03
C SER A 45 7.70 -5.60 10.10
N GLY A 46 6.91 -4.77 9.41
CA GLY A 46 7.41 -3.64 8.63
C GLY A 46 8.15 -2.62 9.48
N ALA A 47 7.61 -2.25 10.65
CA ALA A 47 8.27 -1.34 11.58
C ALA A 47 9.60 -1.92 12.10
N ALA A 48 9.62 -3.20 12.49
CA ALA A 48 10.85 -3.89 12.88
C ALA A 48 11.86 -3.95 11.72
N MET A 49 11.40 -4.17 10.49
CA MET A 49 12.25 -4.17 9.31
C MET A 49 12.88 -2.80 9.05
N LEU A 50 12.18 -1.68 9.29
CA LEU A 50 12.80 -0.34 9.21
C LEU A 50 13.97 -0.20 10.19
N LEU A 51 13.81 -0.67 11.43
CA LEU A 51 14.89 -0.68 12.43
C LEU A 51 16.06 -1.57 12.00
N LEU A 52 15.78 -2.72 11.39
CA LEU A 52 16.79 -3.61 10.82
C LEU A 52 17.52 -2.99 9.63
N LEU A 53 16.84 -2.21 8.78
CA LEU A 53 17.47 -1.51 7.66
C LEU A 53 18.40 -0.41 8.17
N VAL A 54 17.96 0.39 9.15
CA VAL A 54 18.78 1.44 9.77
C VAL A 54 19.99 0.85 10.49
N SER A 55 19.78 -0.15 11.34
CA SER A 55 20.88 -0.81 12.05
C SER A 55 21.82 -1.58 11.11
N GLY A 56 21.29 -2.20 10.04
CA GLY A 56 22.07 -2.85 9.00
C GLY A 56 22.96 -1.88 8.23
N LEU A 57 22.44 -0.70 7.87
CA LEU A 57 23.22 0.36 7.23
C LEU A 57 24.32 0.89 8.16
N ALA A 58 24.00 1.13 9.44
CA ALA A 58 24.97 1.56 10.44
C ALA A 58 26.06 0.51 10.67
N ALA A 59 25.70 -0.77 10.78
CA ALA A 59 26.64 -1.87 10.98
C ALA A 59 27.54 -2.11 9.75
N TRP A 60 27.01 -1.86 8.55
CA TRP A 60 27.78 -2.00 7.31
C TRP A 60 28.71 -0.81 7.03
N TRP A 61 28.41 0.38 7.56
CA TRP A 61 29.01 1.64 7.15
C TRP A 61 30.53 1.54 6.87
N PRO A 62 30.99 1.94 5.67
CA PRO A 62 32.34 1.61 5.23
C PRO A 62 33.40 2.34 6.08
N LYS A 63 34.22 1.57 6.80
CA LYS A 63 35.38 2.08 7.55
C LYS A 63 36.64 2.29 6.69
N GLY A 64 36.54 2.11 5.37
CA GLY A 64 37.65 2.22 4.42
C GLY A 64 37.15 2.61 3.04
N THR A 65 37.94 2.36 1.99
CA THR A 65 37.59 2.79 0.63
C THR A 65 36.27 2.16 0.13
N TRP A 66 35.40 2.97 -0.46
CA TRP A 66 34.15 2.54 -1.09
C TRP A 66 34.35 1.43 -2.13
N ARG A 67 35.45 1.47 -2.89
CA ARG A 67 35.80 0.40 -3.85
C ARG A 67 35.88 -0.98 -3.20
N LYS A 68 36.50 -1.09 -2.02
CA LYS A 68 36.57 -2.34 -1.25
C LYS A 68 35.23 -2.69 -0.61
N ALA A 69 34.48 -1.69 -0.16
CA ALA A 69 33.16 -1.88 0.43
C ALA A 69 32.14 -2.43 -0.58
N LEU A 70 32.21 -1.99 -1.84
CA LEU A 70 31.33 -2.42 -2.94
C LEU A 70 31.84 -3.65 -3.71
N ALA A 71 33.06 -4.10 -3.43
CA ALA A 71 33.62 -5.23 -4.16
C ALA A 71 32.80 -6.51 -3.94
N PHE A 72 32.58 -7.25 -5.03
CA PHE A 72 32.06 -8.61 -5.04
C PHE A 72 33.17 -9.58 -5.43
N LYS A 73 33.48 -10.57 -4.58
CA LYS A 73 34.48 -11.59 -4.89
C LYS A 73 33.82 -12.91 -5.27
N ARG A 74 33.69 -13.18 -6.58
CA ARG A 74 33.07 -14.40 -7.15
C ARG A 74 33.68 -15.69 -6.59
N ASN A 75 35.00 -15.79 -6.56
CA ASN A 75 35.74 -16.99 -6.12
C ASN A 75 36.06 -17.01 -4.62
N ALA A 76 35.31 -16.26 -3.80
CA ALA A 76 35.49 -16.27 -2.35
C ALA A 76 34.90 -17.52 -1.69
N ALA A 77 35.40 -17.84 -0.50
CA ALA A 77 34.82 -18.84 0.39
C ALA A 77 33.30 -18.62 0.57
N PRO A 78 32.50 -19.70 0.69
CA PRO A 78 31.03 -19.59 0.69
C PRO A 78 30.46 -18.62 1.72
N LEU A 79 31.06 -18.55 2.92
CA LEU A 79 30.64 -17.61 3.96
C LEU A 79 30.80 -16.14 3.52
N ARG A 80 31.90 -15.82 2.85
CA ARG A 80 32.17 -14.48 2.33
C ARG A 80 31.24 -14.14 1.16
N ARG A 81 30.94 -15.10 0.29
CA ARG A 81 30.04 -14.89 -0.86
C ARG A 81 28.61 -14.57 -0.41
N VAL A 82 28.07 -15.29 0.57
CA VAL A 82 26.73 -15.02 1.13
C VAL A 82 26.69 -13.64 1.78
N ARG A 83 27.73 -13.27 2.54
CA ARG A 83 27.86 -11.93 3.12
C ARG A 83 27.89 -10.84 2.04
N ASP A 84 28.67 -11.04 0.97
CA ASP A 84 28.77 -10.06 -0.11
C ASP A 84 27.42 -9.91 -0.84
N TRP A 85 26.67 -10.99 -1.07
CA TRP A 85 25.29 -10.93 -1.59
C TRP A 85 24.36 -10.14 -0.66
N HIS A 86 24.32 -10.49 0.63
CA HIS A 86 23.47 -9.79 1.61
C HIS A 86 23.74 -8.27 1.61
N LYS A 87 25.02 -7.91 1.69
CA LYS A 87 25.50 -6.52 1.66
C LYS A 87 25.08 -5.79 0.39
N LEU A 88 25.34 -6.37 -0.77
CA LEU A 88 25.09 -5.71 -2.06
C LEU A 88 23.60 -5.58 -2.34
N THR A 89 22.79 -6.60 -2.01
CA THR A 89 21.34 -6.50 -2.10
C THR A 89 20.82 -5.39 -1.19
N GLY A 90 21.27 -5.34 0.07
CA GLY A 90 20.82 -4.35 1.04
C GLY A 90 21.14 -2.93 0.57
N LEU A 91 22.35 -2.71 0.06
CA LEU A 91 22.75 -1.41 -0.47
C LEU A 91 22.01 -1.04 -1.75
N ALA A 92 21.85 -1.97 -2.70
CA ALA A 92 21.13 -1.73 -3.95
C ALA A 92 19.65 -1.37 -3.69
N SER A 93 19.04 -1.99 -2.67
CA SER A 93 17.67 -1.66 -2.24
C SER A 93 17.59 -0.50 -1.25
N GLY A 94 18.72 0.01 -0.76
CA GLY A 94 18.80 0.82 0.47
C GLY A 94 18.12 2.18 0.42
N MET A 95 17.88 2.73 -0.78
CA MET A 95 17.13 3.98 -0.94
C MET A 95 15.62 3.76 -1.05
N LEU A 96 15.20 2.75 -1.83
CA LEU A 96 13.79 2.55 -2.18
C LEU A 96 13.06 1.64 -1.21
N LEU A 97 13.75 0.62 -0.67
CA LEU A 97 13.13 -0.32 0.25
C LEU A 97 12.62 0.37 1.53
N PRO A 98 13.35 1.31 2.18
CA PRO A 98 12.80 2.05 3.31
C PRO A 98 11.52 2.81 2.97
N VAL A 99 11.42 3.40 1.77
CA VAL A 99 10.20 4.09 1.32
C VAL A 99 9.04 3.11 1.18
N LEU A 100 9.24 1.97 0.52
CA LEU A 100 8.20 0.94 0.37
C LEU A 100 7.75 0.37 1.71
N VAL A 101 8.69 0.11 2.62
CA VAL A 101 8.38 -0.44 3.94
C VAL A 101 7.68 0.61 4.81
N ALA A 102 8.17 1.86 4.84
CA ALA A 102 7.53 2.92 5.61
C ALA A 102 6.10 3.20 5.14
N THR A 103 5.89 3.29 3.82
CA THR A 103 4.54 3.45 3.28
C THR A 103 3.66 2.22 3.53
N GLY A 104 4.21 1.01 3.50
CA GLY A 104 3.50 -0.22 3.90
C GLY A 104 3.07 -0.20 5.37
N VAL A 105 3.95 0.25 6.27
CA VAL A 105 3.62 0.44 7.69
C VAL A 105 2.46 1.42 7.86
N LEU A 106 2.50 2.56 7.16
CA LEU A 106 1.43 3.57 7.20
C LEU A 106 0.09 3.03 6.67
N LEU A 107 0.11 2.15 5.67
CA LEU A 107 -1.10 1.51 5.13
C LEU A 107 -1.67 0.45 6.07
N SER A 108 -0.81 -0.29 6.78
CA SER A 108 -1.22 -1.39 7.64
C SER A 108 -1.58 -0.96 9.06
N LEU A 109 -0.98 0.12 9.56
CA LEU A 109 -1.16 0.64 10.93
C LEU A 109 -1.75 2.06 10.92
N PRO A 110 -3.10 2.20 10.93
CA PRO A 110 -3.77 3.50 10.98
C PRO A 110 -3.34 4.37 12.18
N VAL A 111 -3.00 3.76 13.32
CA VAL A 111 -2.51 4.48 14.51
C VAL A 111 -1.20 5.22 14.23
N VAL A 112 -0.28 4.62 13.47
CA VAL A 112 0.99 5.25 13.10
C VAL A 112 0.75 6.38 12.11
N ALA A 113 -0.13 6.16 11.13
CA ALA A 113 -0.52 7.21 10.19
C ALA A 113 -1.19 8.40 10.87
N GLN A 114 -2.08 8.14 11.84
CA GLN A 114 -2.74 9.18 12.62
C GLN A 114 -1.75 9.95 13.49
N ALA A 115 -0.81 9.27 14.15
CA ALA A 115 0.19 9.92 14.99
C ALA A 115 1.16 10.81 14.19
N LEU A 116 1.54 10.39 12.97
CA LEU A 116 2.53 11.11 12.16
C LEU A 116 1.94 12.22 11.31
N PHE A 117 0.75 12.01 10.75
CA PHE A 117 0.17 12.93 9.75
C PHE A 117 -1.13 13.59 10.19
N ALA A 118 -1.76 13.10 11.27
CA ALA A 118 -3.04 13.59 11.77
C ALA A 118 -4.07 13.90 10.67
N PRO A 119 -4.32 12.97 9.71
CA PRO A 119 -5.28 13.22 8.65
C PRO A 119 -6.67 13.43 9.25
N ALA A 120 -7.45 14.34 8.65
CA ALA A 120 -8.83 14.56 9.07
C ALA A 120 -9.63 13.24 8.95
N PRO A 121 -10.46 12.91 9.97
CA PRO A 121 -11.27 11.70 9.95
C PRO A 121 -12.22 11.73 8.75
N LEU A 122 -12.53 10.54 8.23
CA LEU A 122 -13.55 10.43 7.19
C LEU A 122 -14.94 10.62 7.80
N PRO A 123 -15.82 11.42 7.17
CA PRO A 123 -17.24 11.44 7.51
C PRO A 123 -17.85 10.03 7.45
N ALA A 124 -18.74 9.74 8.40
CA ALA A 124 -19.54 8.53 8.44
C ALA A 124 -21.03 8.86 8.60
N PRO A 125 -21.64 9.59 7.65
CA PRO A 125 -23.05 9.92 7.73
C PRO A 125 -23.93 8.68 7.51
N THR A 126 -25.06 8.65 8.20
CA THR A 126 -26.12 7.65 8.02
C THR A 126 -27.21 8.20 7.11
N SER A 127 -27.88 7.30 6.40
CA SER A 127 -29.05 7.62 5.58
C SER A 127 -30.32 7.55 6.40
N GLU A 128 -31.27 8.42 6.09
CA GLU A 128 -32.60 8.40 6.70
C GLU A 128 -33.48 7.33 6.03
N PRO A 129 -34.33 6.60 6.77
CA PRO A 129 -35.16 5.54 6.20
C PRO A 129 -36.07 6.00 5.05
N GLY A 130 -36.18 5.19 3.99
CA GLY A 130 -37.11 5.46 2.88
C GLY A 130 -37.04 4.43 1.75
N PRO A 131 -37.73 4.66 0.61
CA PRO A 131 -37.51 3.86 -0.60
C PRO A 131 -36.11 4.14 -1.16
N PRO A 132 -35.40 3.16 -1.73
CA PRO A 132 -34.06 3.39 -2.28
C PRO A 132 -34.11 4.24 -3.55
N VAL A 133 -33.17 5.18 -3.70
CA VAL A 133 -33.00 5.93 -4.94
C VAL A 133 -32.38 5.07 -6.04
N ARG A 134 -32.58 5.48 -7.29
CA ARG A 134 -31.84 4.89 -8.42
C ARG A 134 -30.36 5.26 -8.28
N ILE A 135 -29.47 4.31 -8.52
CA ILE A 135 -28.02 4.57 -8.43
C ILE A 135 -27.59 5.75 -9.30
N ALA A 136 -28.18 5.89 -10.51
CA ALA A 136 -27.92 7.02 -11.41
C ALA A 136 -28.18 8.39 -10.76
N GLN A 137 -29.26 8.52 -9.97
CA GLN A 137 -29.57 9.76 -9.25
C GLN A 137 -28.49 10.08 -8.20
N ALA A 138 -27.99 9.06 -7.49
CA ALA A 138 -26.90 9.24 -6.54
C ALA A 138 -25.58 9.63 -7.22
N LEU A 139 -25.30 9.08 -8.40
CA LEU A 139 -24.10 9.43 -9.18
C LEU A 139 -24.18 10.86 -9.73
N GLU A 140 -25.36 11.29 -10.20
CA GLU A 140 -25.60 12.67 -10.63
C GLU A 140 -25.47 13.66 -9.47
N ALA A 141 -25.99 13.31 -8.28
CA ALA A 141 -25.81 14.12 -7.07
C ALA A 141 -24.32 14.25 -6.69
N ALA A 142 -23.56 13.16 -6.75
CA ALA A 142 -22.13 13.17 -6.50
C ALA A 142 -21.35 13.99 -7.55
N HIS A 143 -21.72 13.89 -8.83
CA HIS A 143 -21.11 14.69 -9.88
C HIS A 143 -21.41 16.19 -9.71
N ARG A 144 -22.64 16.56 -9.34
CA ARG A 144 -22.98 17.97 -9.03
C ARG A 144 -22.18 18.52 -7.84
N ALA A 145 -21.88 17.68 -6.85
CA ALA A 145 -21.10 18.08 -5.68
C ALA A 145 -19.60 18.27 -5.97
N LEU A 146 -19.05 17.51 -6.92
CA LEU A 146 -17.66 17.62 -7.41
C LEU A 146 -17.63 17.56 -8.95
N PRO A 147 -17.98 18.67 -9.64
CA PRO A 147 -18.20 18.69 -11.09
C PRO A 147 -16.94 18.44 -11.91
N ASP A 148 -15.77 18.80 -11.37
CA ASP A 148 -14.46 18.52 -11.97
C ASP A 148 -13.89 17.15 -11.59
N GLY A 149 -14.61 16.40 -10.74
CA GLY A 149 -14.26 15.07 -10.30
C GLY A 149 -14.70 14.00 -11.28
N ARG A 150 -13.79 13.05 -11.59
CA ARG A 150 -14.13 11.83 -12.32
C ARG A 150 -14.53 10.73 -11.33
N LEU A 151 -15.67 10.07 -11.55
CA LEU A 151 -16.07 8.90 -10.78
C LEU A 151 -15.07 7.76 -10.94
N VAL A 152 -14.63 7.18 -9.81
CA VAL A 152 -13.67 6.07 -9.75
C VAL A 152 -14.30 4.79 -9.22
N PHE A 153 -15.00 4.89 -8.10
CA PHE A 153 -15.56 3.74 -7.40
C PHE A 153 -16.82 4.14 -6.66
N VAL A 154 -17.75 3.20 -6.50
CA VAL A 154 -18.99 3.40 -5.75
C VAL A 154 -19.08 2.32 -4.70
N ASP A 155 -19.04 2.73 -3.43
CA ASP A 155 -19.28 1.87 -2.28
C ASP A 155 -20.76 1.96 -1.91
N VAL A 156 -21.49 0.85 -2.11
CA VAL A 156 -22.86 0.70 -1.62
C VAL A 156 -22.79 -0.10 -0.32
N PRO A 157 -23.12 0.49 0.83
CA PRO A 157 -23.01 -0.21 2.11
C PRO A 157 -24.07 -1.30 2.25
N ASN A 158 -23.68 -2.39 2.90
CA ASN A 158 -24.60 -3.50 3.24
C ASN A 158 -25.56 -3.12 4.37
N ALA A 159 -25.11 -2.25 5.29
CA ALA A 159 -25.93 -1.79 6.41
C ALA A 159 -27.14 -0.99 5.89
N PRO A 160 -28.36 -1.18 6.44
CA PRO A 160 -29.58 -0.51 5.97
C PRO A 160 -29.47 1.02 6.02
N ASP A 161 -28.83 1.56 7.05
CA ASP A 161 -28.63 2.98 7.31
C ASP A 161 -27.35 3.56 6.67
N GLY A 162 -26.58 2.77 5.92
CA GLY A 162 -25.34 3.25 5.34
C GLY A 162 -25.57 4.21 4.15
N ALA A 163 -24.84 5.33 4.10
CA ALA A 163 -24.80 6.21 2.94
C ALA A 163 -24.00 5.63 1.76
N ILE A 164 -24.49 5.85 0.52
CA ILE A 164 -23.74 5.52 -0.70
C ILE A 164 -22.52 6.43 -0.76
N ARG A 165 -21.31 5.85 -0.80
CA ARG A 165 -20.08 6.62 -0.92
C ARG A 165 -19.52 6.51 -2.32
N VAL A 166 -19.48 7.64 -3.02
CA VAL A 166 -18.89 7.76 -4.35
C VAL A 166 -17.47 8.30 -4.21
N ARG A 167 -16.49 7.51 -4.62
CA ARG A 167 -15.08 7.93 -4.69
C ARG A 167 -14.83 8.66 -6.00
N MET A 168 -14.32 9.88 -5.88
CA MET A 168 -14.08 10.81 -6.97
C MET A 168 -12.58 11.07 -7.13
N ARG A 169 -12.12 11.27 -8.36
CA ARG A 169 -10.77 11.74 -8.69
C ARG A 169 -10.85 13.19 -9.11
N VAL A 170 -10.33 14.08 -8.29
CA VAL A 170 -10.22 15.51 -8.62
C VAL A 170 -8.89 15.81 -9.33
N PRO A 171 -8.77 16.94 -10.04
CA PRO A 171 -7.48 17.38 -10.56
C PRO A 171 -6.42 17.45 -9.45
N GLY A 172 -5.24 16.89 -9.70
CA GLY A 172 -4.15 16.84 -8.70
C GLY A 172 -4.19 15.64 -7.75
N ASP A 173 -5.16 14.72 -7.86
CA ASP A 173 -5.16 13.48 -7.07
C ASP A 173 -3.92 12.62 -7.42
N PRO A 174 -3.07 12.25 -6.44
CA PRO A 174 -1.85 11.47 -6.69
C PRO A 174 -2.10 10.07 -7.24
N GLN A 175 -3.31 9.56 -7.08
CA GLN A 175 -3.69 8.22 -7.50
C GLN A 175 -4.90 8.24 -8.44
N THR A 176 -5.07 7.15 -9.19
CA THR A 176 -6.19 6.97 -10.13
C THR A 176 -7.25 5.99 -9.65
N ARG A 177 -6.88 5.05 -8.78
CA ARG A 177 -7.75 3.95 -8.30
C ARG A 177 -8.24 4.13 -6.87
N PHE A 178 -7.39 4.62 -5.97
CA PHE A 178 -7.68 4.81 -4.55
C PHE A 178 -7.57 6.29 -4.19
N THR A 179 -8.41 7.10 -4.83
CA THR A 179 -8.37 8.56 -4.73
C THR A 179 -8.87 9.07 -3.38
N GLY A 180 -8.42 10.28 -3.04
CA GLY A 180 -8.64 10.88 -1.72
C GLY A 180 -9.95 11.65 -1.56
N SER A 181 -10.73 11.81 -2.64
CA SER A 181 -11.98 12.58 -2.64
C SER A 181 -13.22 11.69 -2.65
N TYR A 182 -14.24 12.09 -1.91
CA TYR A 182 -15.45 11.30 -1.66
C TYR A 182 -16.68 12.18 -1.58
N VAL A 183 -17.81 11.66 -2.05
CA VAL A 183 -19.15 12.23 -1.83
C VAL A 183 -20.00 11.14 -1.19
N TRP A 184 -20.60 11.45 -0.05
CA TRP A 184 -21.60 10.58 0.58
C TRP A 184 -22.98 11.08 0.18
N VAL A 185 -23.79 10.16 -0.33
CA VAL A 185 -25.15 10.43 -0.79
C VAL A 185 -26.09 9.54 0.00
N ASP A 186 -27.15 10.15 0.50
CA ASP A 186 -28.24 9.45 1.15
C ASP A 186 -28.88 8.45 0.17
N ARG A 187 -29.01 7.20 0.61
CA ARG A 187 -29.46 6.11 -0.28
C ARG A 187 -30.96 6.15 -0.58
N HIS A 188 -31.73 7.00 0.10
CA HIS A 188 -33.19 7.02 0.06
C HIS A 188 -33.75 8.33 -0.52
N SER A 189 -33.15 9.46 -0.16
CA SER A 189 -33.49 10.79 -0.67
C SER A 189 -32.60 11.24 -1.83
N GLY A 190 -31.41 10.65 -2.00
CA GLY A 190 -30.44 11.11 -3.00
C GLY A 190 -29.73 12.42 -2.66
N ARG A 191 -29.93 12.92 -1.43
CA ARG A 191 -29.29 14.16 -0.94
C ARG A 191 -27.82 13.91 -0.62
N VAL A 192 -26.97 14.89 -0.90
CA VAL A 192 -25.56 14.84 -0.50
C VAL A 192 -25.46 15.06 1.01
N LEU A 193 -24.91 14.09 1.72
CA LEU A 193 -24.75 14.10 3.18
C LEU A 193 -23.40 14.65 3.62
N ALA A 194 -22.35 14.37 2.84
CA ALA A 194 -21.00 14.88 3.10
C ALA A 194 -20.18 14.94 1.81
N VAL A 195 -19.21 15.84 1.78
CA VAL A 195 -18.21 15.95 0.71
C VAL A 195 -16.84 16.05 1.33
N ARG A 196 -15.91 15.22 0.85
CA ARG A 196 -14.48 15.34 1.13
C ARG A 196 -13.78 15.61 -0.19
N ASP A 197 -13.27 16.83 -0.35
CA ASP A 197 -12.36 17.19 -1.42
C ASP A 197 -10.92 17.10 -0.90
N LEU A 198 -10.10 16.23 -1.51
CA LEU A 198 -8.70 16.06 -1.11
C LEU A 198 -7.94 17.39 -1.11
N ARG A 199 -8.25 18.29 -2.05
CA ARG A 199 -7.60 19.61 -2.19
C ARG A 199 -7.87 20.53 -1.00
N ARG A 200 -8.95 20.25 -0.24
CA ARG A 200 -9.38 21.01 0.94
C ARG A 200 -9.23 20.22 2.25
N SER A 201 -8.61 19.04 2.21
CA SER A 201 -8.53 18.13 3.36
C SER A 201 -7.30 18.34 4.26
N GLY A 202 -6.50 19.38 4.00
CA GLY A 202 -5.29 19.72 4.76
C GLY A 202 -4.06 18.86 4.40
N ALA A 203 -2.90 19.26 4.94
CA ALA A 203 -1.60 18.66 4.61
C ALA A 203 -1.50 17.19 5.00
N GLY A 204 -2.07 16.79 6.14
CA GLY A 204 -2.07 15.40 6.61
C GLY A 204 -2.76 14.44 5.63
N ALA A 205 -3.97 14.82 5.18
CA ALA A 205 -4.70 14.04 4.19
C ALA A 205 -3.99 14.03 2.83
N TRP A 206 -3.37 15.14 2.44
CA TRP A 206 -2.61 15.24 1.20
C TRP A 206 -1.39 14.31 1.19
N TRP A 207 -0.60 14.28 2.27
CA TRP A 207 0.52 13.33 2.41
C TRP A 207 0.04 11.88 2.40
N MET A 208 -1.06 11.59 3.11
CA MET A 208 -1.64 10.24 3.11
C MET A 208 -2.12 9.79 1.72
N ALA A 209 -2.51 10.72 0.84
CA ALA A 209 -2.86 10.38 -0.54
C ALA A 209 -1.66 9.91 -1.38
N TRP A 210 -0.42 10.24 -0.99
CA TRP A 210 0.80 9.76 -1.65
C TRP A 210 1.29 8.41 -1.17
N VAL A 211 0.88 7.97 0.03
CA VAL A 211 1.40 6.75 0.66
C VAL A 211 1.21 5.54 -0.24
N ARG A 212 0.00 5.32 -0.77
CA ARG A 212 -0.28 4.18 -1.64
C ARG A 212 0.44 4.25 -3.00
N PRO A 213 0.41 5.36 -3.76
CA PRO A 213 1.12 5.41 -5.05
C PRO A 213 2.64 5.30 -4.93
N LEU A 214 3.21 5.66 -3.78
CA LEU A 214 4.61 5.39 -3.46
C LEU A 214 4.86 3.91 -3.16
N HIS A 215 3.97 3.27 -2.38
CA HIS A 215 4.08 1.86 -2.01
C HIS A 215 3.90 0.90 -3.19
N ASP A 216 2.87 1.12 -4.01
CA ASP A 216 2.56 0.25 -5.16
C ASP A 216 3.36 0.63 -6.43
N GLY A 217 4.22 1.66 -6.32
CA GLY A 217 5.04 2.15 -7.41
C GLY A 217 4.24 2.78 -8.55
N THR A 218 2.98 3.16 -8.36
CA THR A 218 2.18 3.78 -9.44
C THR A 218 2.58 5.22 -9.76
N VAL A 219 3.36 5.87 -8.88
CA VAL A 219 3.81 7.28 -9.02
C VAL A 219 4.48 7.62 -10.35
N GLY A 220 5.30 6.73 -10.92
CA GLY A 220 5.99 6.91 -12.20
C GLY A 220 5.49 5.98 -13.31
N GLY A 221 4.30 5.39 -13.14
CA GLY A 221 3.74 4.45 -14.11
C GLY A 221 4.39 3.07 -14.07
N LEU A 222 4.65 2.47 -15.24
CA LEU A 222 5.09 1.07 -15.33
C LEU A 222 6.51 0.85 -14.80
N SER A 223 7.43 1.77 -15.07
CA SER A 223 8.84 1.66 -14.67
C SER A 223 8.99 1.58 -13.15
N THR A 224 8.32 2.46 -12.42
CA THR A 224 8.33 2.48 -10.95
C THR A 224 7.60 1.28 -10.34
N ARG A 225 6.58 0.72 -11.02
CA ARG A 225 5.94 -0.54 -10.59
C ARG A 225 6.89 -1.72 -10.71
N ILE A 226 7.60 -1.84 -11.83
CA ILE A 226 8.61 -2.90 -12.03
C ILE A 226 9.67 -2.78 -10.94
N LEU A 227 10.16 -1.57 -10.69
CA LEU A 227 11.14 -1.31 -9.65
C LEU A 227 10.62 -1.66 -8.25
N ALA A 228 9.36 -1.30 -7.93
CA ALA A 228 8.73 -1.65 -6.67
C ALA A 228 8.63 -3.17 -6.47
N VAL A 229 8.31 -3.93 -7.52
CA VAL A 229 8.29 -5.40 -7.46
C VAL A 229 9.71 -5.95 -7.22
N LEU A 230 10.70 -5.50 -7.99
CA LEU A 230 12.09 -5.97 -7.84
C LEU A 230 12.65 -5.67 -6.45
N VAL A 231 12.44 -4.45 -5.95
CA VAL A 231 12.85 -4.05 -4.60
C VAL A 231 12.03 -4.78 -3.54
N GLY A 232 10.74 -5.03 -3.78
CA GLY A 232 9.86 -5.79 -2.89
C GLY A 232 10.29 -7.26 -2.70
N LEU A 233 11.10 -7.81 -3.61
CA LEU A 233 11.72 -9.14 -3.44
C LEU A 233 13.01 -9.09 -2.60
N ALA A 234 13.62 -7.92 -2.39
CA ALA A 234 14.87 -7.78 -1.65
C ALA A 234 14.77 -8.29 -0.19
N PRO A 235 13.68 -8.06 0.58
CA PRO A 235 13.54 -8.64 1.93
C PRO A 235 13.69 -10.16 1.97
N ALA A 236 13.12 -10.89 0.99
CA ALA A 236 13.24 -12.34 0.92
C ALA A 236 14.71 -12.77 0.69
N VAL A 237 15.42 -12.07 -0.20
CA VAL A 237 16.84 -12.31 -0.46
C VAL A 237 17.70 -11.98 0.78
N LEU A 238 17.42 -10.86 1.45
CA LEU A 238 18.12 -10.44 2.66
C LEU A 238 17.90 -11.43 3.80
N PHE A 239 16.66 -11.89 4.00
CA PHE A 239 16.34 -12.92 4.98
C PHE A 239 17.09 -14.23 4.69
N ALA A 240 16.99 -14.75 3.46
CA ALA A 240 17.64 -16.00 3.08
C ALA A 240 19.17 -15.92 3.24
N THR A 241 19.79 -14.84 2.75
CA THR A 241 21.25 -14.66 2.85
C THR A 241 21.70 -14.43 4.30
N GLY A 242 20.93 -13.70 5.10
CA GLY A 242 21.20 -13.51 6.54
C GLY A 242 21.15 -14.83 7.31
N LEU A 243 20.09 -15.62 7.09
CA LEU A 243 19.92 -16.93 7.71
C LEU A 243 21.04 -17.90 7.30
N LEU A 244 21.36 -17.97 6.00
CA LEU A 244 22.45 -18.81 5.49
C LEU A 244 23.81 -18.41 6.07
N HIS A 245 24.09 -17.11 6.20
CA HIS A 245 25.32 -16.63 6.80
C HIS A 245 25.41 -17.02 8.28
N TRP A 246 24.32 -16.88 9.04
CA TRP A 246 24.25 -17.27 10.45
C TRP A 246 24.44 -18.79 10.64
N LEU A 247 23.73 -19.62 9.87
CA LEU A 247 23.86 -21.08 9.92
C LEU A 247 25.29 -21.53 9.59
N ARG A 248 25.92 -20.93 8.58
CA ARG A 248 27.30 -21.25 8.20
C ARG A 248 28.32 -20.86 9.26
N ARG A 249 28.16 -19.69 9.90
CA ARG A 249 28.99 -19.31 11.06
C ARG A 249 28.86 -20.29 12.20
N ARG A 250 27.64 -20.68 12.56
CA ARG A 250 27.39 -21.62 13.67
C ARG A 250 27.99 -23.00 13.41
N ARG A 251 28.02 -23.46 12.16
CA ARG A 251 28.69 -24.73 11.82
C ARG A 251 30.19 -24.61 11.95
N ALA A 252 30.80 -23.54 11.42
CA ALA A 252 32.24 -23.31 11.53
C ALA A 252 32.72 -23.19 12.98
N SER A 253 31.91 -22.61 13.88
CA SER A 253 32.23 -22.50 15.31
C SER A 253 32.01 -23.79 16.10
N ARG A 254 31.43 -24.84 15.51
CA ARG A 254 31.24 -26.17 16.14
C ARG A 254 32.26 -27.20 15.68
N THR A 255 32.97 -26.91 14.59
CA THR A 255 34.01 -27.75 13.99
C THR A 255 35.43 -27.26 14.31
N SER A 256 35.53 -26.17 15.07
CA SER A 256 36.76 -25.61 15.64
C SER A 256 36.70 -25.78 17.15
#